data_AF-A0A1D1ZS40-F1
#
_entry.id   AF-A0A1D1ZS40-F1
#
_cell.length_a   1.000
_cell.length_b   1.000
_cell.length_c   1.000
_cell.angle_alpha   90.00
_cell.angle_beta   90.00
_cell.angle_gamma   90.00
#
_symmetry.space_group_name_H-M   'P 1'
#
loop_
_entity.id
_entity.type
_entity.pdbx_description
1 polymer ?
#
loop_
_entity_poly.entity_id
_entity_poly.type
_entity_poly.pdbx_seq_one_letter_code
_entity_poly.pdbx_strand_id
1 'polypeptide(L)'
;MAPQVHSNGSIELDHEEEALARLHLDDAHTELRANSSGKGGYRYESPEEVKAMKAQRAAVWQWLKGIGVHMLKDGLSLTNISMPVTLFEPRSWLERMCDNWSYLQLLELAADAKDPVDRLKLVVAFAISGLRQQISFGKPFNPILGET
;
A
#
# COMPACT_ATOMS: atom_id res chain seq x y z
N MET A 1 -40.20 -3.14 -27.34
CA MET A 1 -40.57 -3.05 -25.91
C MET A 1 -39.54 -2.14 -25.27
N ALA A 2 -39.94 -0.92 -24.91
CA ALA A 2 -39.02 0.14 -24.48
C ALA A 2 -38.49 -0.12 -23.05
N PRO A 3 -37.25 0.27 -22.72
CA PRO A 3 -36.76 0.17 -21.34
C PRO A 3 -37.44 1.24 -20.49
N GLN A 4 -38.00 0.82 -19.36
CA GLN A 4 -38.63 1.69 -18.37
C GLN A 4 -37.56 2.48 -17.61
N VAL A 5 -37.78 3.79 -17.50
CA VAL A 5 -37.01 4.68 -16.64
C VAL A 5 -37.57 4.56 -15.24
N HIS A 6 -36.81 3.98 -14.31
CA HIS A 6 -37.17 3.99 -12.90
C HIS A 6 -36.39 5.09 -12.16
N SER A 7 -37.15 6.05 -11.66
CA SER A 7 -36.72 7.10 -10.74
C SER A 7 -36.68 6.55 -9.32
N ASN A 8 -35.47 6.37 -8.77
CA ASN A 8 -35.11 6.64 -7.37
C ASN A 8 -33.62 6.33 -7.17
N GLY A 9 -32.87 7.34 -6.71
CA GLY A 9 -31.41 7.33 -6.59
C GLY A 9 -30.87 6.51 -5.42
N SER A 10 -31.12 5.20 -5.43
CA SER A 10 -30.37 4.23 -4.65
C SER A 10 -29.72 3.27 -5.64
N ILE A 11 -28.40 3.34 -5.75
CA ILE A 11 -27.60 2.33 -6.44
C ILE A 11 -27.93 0.99 -5.78
N GLU A 12 -28.35 0.00 -6.56
CA GLU A 12 -28.47 -1.38 -6.09
C GLU A 12 -27.09 -1.80 -5.54
N LEU A 13 -27.00 -1.89 -4.21
CA LEU A 13 -25.80 -2.29 -3.46
C LEU A 13 -25.33 -3.71 -3.82
N ASP A 14 -26.17 -4.47 -4.52
CA ASP A 14 -25.95 -5.84 -4.94
C ASP A 14 -24.78 -5.97 -5.93
N HIS A 15 -24.55 -4.98 -6.81
CA HIS A 15 -23.41 -4.98 -7.74
C HIS A 15 -22.10 -4.56 -7.09
N GLU A 16 -22.14 -3.75 -6.02
CA GLU A 16 -20.96 -3.33 -5.26
C GLU A 16 -20.48 -4.47 -4.36
N GLU A 17 -21.39 -5.17 -3.67
CA GLU A 17 -21.06 -6.37 -2.89
C GLU A 17 -20.53 -7.51 -3.77
N GLU A 18 -21.12 -7.75 -4.94
CA GLU A 18 -20.63 -8.79 -5.86
C GLU A 18 -19.24 -8.45 -6.43
N ALA A 19 -18.98 -7.16 -6.71
CA ALA A 19 -17.67 -6.68 -7.13
C ALA A 19 -16.61 -6.83 -6.01
N LEU A 20 -16.96 -6.48 -4.77
CA LEU A 20 -16.09 -6.62 -3.60
C LEU A 20 -15.80 -8.10 -3.27
N ALA A 21 -16.80 -8.97 -3.41
CA ALA A 21 -16.66 -10.41 -3.23
C ALA A 21 -15.75 -11.05 -4.30
N ARG A 22 -15.85 -10.59 -5.56
CA ARG A 22 -14.96 -11.02 -6.66
C ARG A 22 -13.50 -10.58 -6.44
N LEU A 23 -13.30 -9.45 -5.78
CA LEU A 23 -11.98 -8.94 -5.39
C LEU A 23 -11.41 -9.63 -4.15
N HIS A 24 -12.13 -10.58 -3.53
CA HIS A 24 -11.79 -11.17 -2.23
C HIS A 24 -11.53 -10.11 -1.14
N LEU A 25 -12.17 -8.93 -1.23
CA LEU A 25 -12.01 -7.83 -0.29
C LEU A 25 -12.84 -8.02 0.99
N ASP A 26 -13.67 -9.06 1.06
CA ASP A 26 -14.45 -9.44 2.25
C ASP A 26 -13.53 -9.70 3.46
N ASP A 27 -12.37 -10.31 3.22
CA ASP A 27 -11.32 -10.51 4.21
C ASP A 27 -10.57 -9.19 4.51
N ALA A 28 -10.32 -8.36 3.49
CA ALA A 28 -9.58 -7.11 3.65
C ALA A 28 -10.33 -6.09 4.54
N HIS A 29 -11.65 -5.98 4.41
CA HIS A 29 -12.48 -5.16 5.31
C HIS A 29 -12.46 -5.67 6.75
N THR A 30 -12.40 -6.99 6.93
CA THR A 30 -12.33 -7.65 8.24
C THR A 30 -10.96 -7.44 8.90
N GLU A 31 -9.88 -7.61 8.14
CA GLU A 31 -8.50 -7.35 8.58
C GLU A 31 -8.22 -5.86 8.85
N LEU A 32 -8.77 -4.94 8.05
CA LEU A 32 -8.59 -3.49 8.26
C LEU A 32 -9.24 -3.00 9.55
N ARG A 33 -10.40 -3.55 9.93
CA ARG A 33 -11.05 -3.23 11.21
C ARG A 33 -10.27 -3.79 12.38
N ALA A 34 -9.75 -5.02 12.25
CA ALA A 34 -8.89 -5.64 13.26
C ALA A 34 -7.59 -4.84 13.48
N ASN A 35 -6.91 -4.49 12.38
CA ASN A 35 -5.60 -3.85 12.39
C ASN A 35 -5.64 -2.32 12.58
N SER A 36 -6.79 -1.73 12.92
CA SER A 36 -6.90 -0.31 13.22
C SER A 36 -6.63 -0.04 14.71
N SER A 37 -5.64 0.79 15.01
CA SER A 37 -5.43 1.24 16.40
C SER A 37 -6.54 2.21 16.80
N GLY A 38 -7.04 2.12 18.04
CA GLY A 38 -8.03 3.06 18.59
C GLY A 38 -7.57 4.52 18.67
N LYS A 39 -6.28 4.81 18.42
CA LYS A 39 -5.72 6.16 18.28
C LYS A 39 -5.34 6.53 16.84
N GLY A 40 -5.74 5.72 15.87
CA GLY A 40 -5.30 5.81 14.48
C GLY A 40 -3.98 5.09 14.20
N GLY A 41 -3.73 4.81 12.93
CA GLY A 41 -2.55 4.10 12.44
C GLY A 41 -2.76 2.59 12.22
N TYR A 42 -1.82 1.99 11.49
CA TYR A 42 -1.79 0.55 11.20
C TYR A 42 -1.21 -0.21 12.40
N ARG A 43 -1.94 -1.21 12.88
CA ARG A 43 -1.51 -2.11 13.94
C ARG A 43 -0.98 -3.39 13.29
N TYR A 44 0.26 -3.71 13.63
CA TYR A 44 0.87 -5.01 13.31
C TYR A 44 0.35 -6.04 14.31
N GLU A 45 -0.51 -6.94 13.86
CA GLU A 45 -1.10 -7.99 14.72
C GLU A 45 -0.42 -9.34 14.50
N SER A 46 0.08 -9.59 13.29
CA SER A 46 0.77 -10.85 12.98
C SER A 46 2.08 -10.96 13.78
N PRO A 47 2.37 -12.12 14.40
CA PRO A 47 3.67 -12.39 15.02
C PRO A 47 4.85 -12.13 14.07
N GLU A 48 4.65 -12.35 12.77
CA GLU A 48 5.66 -12.12 11.73
C GLU A 48 5.91 -10.64 11.50
N GLU A 49 4.85 -9.84 11.36
CA GLU A 49 4.95 -8.38 11.21
C GLU A 49 5.62 -7.74 12.44
N VAL A 50 5.22 -8.17 13.65
CA VAL A 50 5.82 -7.68 14.90
C VAL A 50 7.30 -8.06 14.99
N LYS A 51 7.67 -9.27 14.55
CA LYS A 51 9.07 -9.71 14.50
C LYS A 51 9.87 -8.89 13.48
N ALA A 52 9.33 -8.67 12.29
CA ALA A 52 9.95 -7.84 11.25
C ALA A 52 10.16 -6.39 11.71
N MET A 53 9.13 -5.78 12.32
CA MET A 53 9.22 -4.45 12.92
C MET A 53 10.34 -4.37 13.97
N LYS A 54 10.42 -5.35 14.88
CA LYS A 54 11.46 -5.38 15.92
C LYS A 54 12.85 -5.51 15.32
N ALA A 55 13.02 -6.38 14.34
CA ALA A 55 14.29 -6.56 13.63
C ALA A 55 14.72 -5.27 12.92
N GLN A 56 13.80 -4.62 12.20
CA GLN A 56 14.07 -3.36 11.52
C GLN A 56 14.43 -2.25 12.51
N ARG A 57 13.69 -2.10 13.62
CA ARG A 57 14.01 -1.11 14.68
C ARG A 57 15.38 -1.35 15.27
N ALA A 58 15.76 -2.61 15.50
CA ALA A 58 17.09 -2.97 15.99
C ALA A 58 18.18 -2.59 14.97
N ALA A 59 17.96 -2.87 13.69
CA ALA A 59 18.90 -2.51 12.62
C ALA A 59 19.07 -0.98 12.48
N VAL A 60 17.97 -0.21 12.48
CA VAL A 60 18.01 1.26 12.45
C VAL A 60 18.77 1.80 13.66
N TRP A 61 18.52 1.25 14.85
CA TRP A 61 19.21 1.67 16.07
C TRP A 61 20.71 1.39 16.04
N GLN A 62 21.12 0.21 15.55
CA GLN A 62 22.53 -0.13 15.38
C GLN A 62 23.21 0.80 14.37
N TRP A 63 22.53 1.08 13.26
CA TRP A 63 23.02 2.00 12.24
C TRP A 63 23.18 3.42 12.80
N LEU A 64 22.16 3.98 13.46
CA LEU A 64 22.24 5.31 14.08
C LEU A 64 23.40 5.44 15.07
N LYS A 65 23.65 4.41 15.89
CA LYS A 65 24.82 4.37 16.78
C LYS A 65 26.14 4.39 16.02
N GLY A 66 26.24 3.65 14.92
CA GLY A 66 27.44 3.58 14.08
C GLY A 66 27.75 4.93 13.42
N ILE A 67 26.73 5.59 12.85
CA ILE A 67 26.94 6.88 12.19
C ILE A 67 27.11 8.00 13.23
N GLY A 68 26.49 7.93 14.41
CA GLY A 68 26.60 8.95 15.45
C GLY A 68 28.04 9.39 15.75
N VAL A 69 29.00 8.47 15.64
CA VAL A 69 30.44 8.77 15.81
C VAL A 69 31.02 9.56 14.62
N HIS A 70 30.55 9.30 13.40
CA HIS A 70 30.95 10.01 12.17
C HIS A 70 30.22 11.34 12.00
N MET A 71 28.96 11.44 12.45
CA MET A 71 28.12 12.65 12.39
C MET A 71 28.72 13.81 13.16
N LEU A 72 29.37 13.51 14.31
CA LEU A 72 30.07 14.51 15.13
C LEU A 72 31.35 15.04 14.48
N LYS A 73 31.89 14.34 13.47
CA LYS A 73 33.14 14.70 12.79
C LYS A 73 32.91 15.42 11.46
N ASP A 74 32.00 14.93 10.63
CA ASP A 74 31.94 15.33 9.20
C ASP A 74 30.66 16.10 8.81
N GLY A 75 29.75 16.35 9.76
CA GLY A 75 28.46 16.99 9.48
C GLY A 75 27.44 16.06 8.79
N LEU A 76 26.17 16.46 8.75
CA LEU A 76 25.05 15.60 8.36
C LEU A 76 24.69 15.79 6.88
N SER A 77 25.28 14.98 5.99
CA SER A 77 24.78 14.81 4.62
C SER A 77 24.33 13.36 4.39
N LEU A 78 23.02 13.16 4.31
CA LEU A 78 22.40 11.83 4.10
C LEU A 78 22.71 11.22 2.72
N THR A 79 23.24 11.99 1.76
CA THR A 79 23.64 11.49 0.44
C THR A 79 24.98 10.75 0.45
N ASN A 80 25.84 11.00 1.44
CA ASN A 80 27.17 10.40 1.54
C ASN A 80 27.25 9.20 2.50
N ILE A 81 26.12 8.81 3.11
CA ILE A 81 26.07 7.78 4.14
C ILE A 81 25.37 6.54 3.59
N SER A 82 26.10 5.43 3.47
CA SER A 82 25.53 4.15 3.04
C SER A 82 24.67 3.55 4.15
N MET A 83 23.44 3.16 3.80
CA MET A 83 22.59 2.37 4.70
C MET A 83 22.96 0.88 4.64
N PRO A 84 22.88 0.15 5.77
CA PRO A 84 23.13 -1.29 5.79
C PRO A 84 22.04 -2.05 5.03
N VAL A 85 22.45 -3.12 4.35
CA VAL A 85 21.58 -3.98 3.54
C VAL A 85 20.39 -4.57 4.32
N THR A 86 20.52 -4.72 5.64
CA THR A 86 19.47 -5.24 6.52
C THR A 86 18.26 -4.31 6.66
N LEU A 87 18.38 -3.04 6.24
CA LEU A 87 17.26 -2.11 6.16
C LEU A 87 16.51 -2.21 4.83
N PHE A 88 17.02 -2.98 3.88
CA PHE A 88 16.43 -3.10 2.55
C PHE A 88 15.58 -4.36 2.42
N GLU A 89 14.53 -4.27 1.62
CA GLU A 89 13.82 -5.43 1.11
C GLU A 89 14.50 -5.94 -0.19
N PRO A 90 14.34 -7.23 -0.54
CA PRO A 90 15.00 -7.82 -1.70
C PRO A 90 14.29 -7.47 -3.02
N ARG A 91 13.93 -6.19 -3.20
CA ARG A 91 13.26 -5.67 -4.39
C ARG A 91 13.80 -4.30 -4.78
N SER A 92 13.83 -4.03 -6.07
CA SER A 92 14.05 -2.68 -6.59
C SER A 92 12.80 -1.81 -6.40
N TRP A 93 12.97 -0.48 -6.39
CA TRP A 93 11.84 0.45 -6.44
C TRP A 93 10.93 0.21 -7.65
N LEU A 94 11.49 -0.18 -8.80
CA LEU A 94 10.69 -0.44 -10.01
C LEU A 94 9.73 -1.61 -9.77
N GLU A 95 10.24 -2.74 -9.27
CA GLU A 95 9.43 -3.89 -8.88
C GLU A 95 8.42 -3.52 -7.80
N ARG A 96 8.84 -2.75 -6.79
CA ARG A 96 7.99 -2.32 -5.68
C ARG A 96 6.84 -1.43 -6.12
N MET A 97 7.03 -0.61 -7.15
CA MET A 97 6.01 0.26 -7.70
C MET A 97 4.89 -0.52 -8.41
N CYS A 98 5.21 -1.70 -8.96
CA CYS A 98 4.22 -2.57 -9.59
C CYS A 98 3.15 -3.04 -8.60
N ASP A 99 3.47 -3.17 -7.31
CA ASP A 99 2.50 -3.56 -6.27
C ASP A 99 1.31 -2.57 -6.18
N ASN A 100 1.46 -1.31 -6.60
CA ASN A 100 0.34 -0.36 -6.62
C ASN A 100 -0.78 -0.79 -7.59
N TRP A 101 -0.49 -1.69 -8.52
CA TRP A 101 -1.43 -2.21 -9.52
C TRP A 101 -2.08 -3.54 -9.10
N SER A 102 -2.02 -3.94 -7.83
CA SER A 102 -2.60 -5.21 -7.38
C SER A 102 -4.13 -5.31 -7.50
N TYR A 103 -4.84 -4.20 -7.66
CA TYR A 103 -6.30 -4.14 -7.72
C TYR A 103 -6.86 -3.76 -9.10
N LEU A 104 -6.23 -4.22 -10.18
CA LEU A 104 -6.60 -3.90 -11.57
C LEU A 104 -8.08 -4.16 -11.91
N GLN A 105 -8.72 -5.15 -11.26
CA GLN A 105 -10.14 -5.47 -11.50
C GLN A 105 -11.07 -4.27 -11.20
N LEU A 106 -10.68 -3.35 -10.30
CA LEU A 106 -11.43 -2.11 -10.07
C LEU A 106 -11.46 -1.20 -11.30
N LEU A 107 -10.41 -1.23 -12.14
CA LEU A 107 -10.38 -0.49 -13.40
C LEU A 107 -11.23 -1.16 -14.48
N GLU A 108 -11.33 -2.49 -14.49
CA GLU A 108 -12.22 -3.23 -15.38
C GLU A 108 -13.68 -2.86 -15.08
N LEU A 109 -14.07 -2.88 -13.80
CA LEU A 109 -15.40 -2.43 -13.35
C LEU A 109 -15.65 -0.95 -13.67
N ALA A 110 -14.63 -0.10 -13.52
CA ALA A 110 -14.75 1.31 -13.86
C ALA A 110 -14.99 1.53 -15.35
N ALA A 111 -14.42 0.69 -16.22
CA ALA A 111 -14.63 0.76 -17.66
C ALA A 111 -16.07 0.39 -18.06
N ASP A 112 -16.69 -0.56 -17.35
CA ASP A 112 -18.07 -0.99 -17.59
C ASP A 112 -19.14 -0.05 -16.97
N ALA A 113 -18.73 0.83 -16.05
CA ALA A 113 -19.62 1.75 -15.36
C ALA A 113 -20.18 2.84 -16.30
N LYS A 114 -21.52 2.87 -16.43
CA LYS A 114 -22.26 3.83 -17.27
C LYS A 114 -22.31 5.23 -16.67
N ASP A 115 -22.53 5.32 -15.37
CA ASP A 115 -22.58 6.60 -14.67
C ASP A 115 -21.15 7.16 -14.45
N PRO A 116 -20.87 8.42 -14.84
CA PRO A 116 -19.56 9.03 -14.63
C PRO A 116 -19.13 9.16 -13.17
N VAL A 117 -20.08 9.29 -12.23
CA VAL A 117 -19.73 9.43 -10.80
C VAL A 117 -19.31 8.07 -10.24
N ASP A 118 -20.04 7.01 -10.56
CA ASP A 118 -19.67 5.64 -10.15
C ASP A 118 -18.34 5.18 -10.74
N ARG A 119 -18.08 5.51 -12.01
CA ARG A 119 -16.75 5.30 -12.62
C ARG A 119 -15.64 6.01 -11.85
N LEU A 120 -15.86 7.26 -11.45
CA LEU A 120 -14.88 8.02 -10.67
C LEU A 120 -14.64 7.38 -9.29
N LYS A 121 -15.68 6.91 -8.61
CA LYS A 121 -15.55 6.21 -7.32
C LYS A 121 -14.63 5.00 -7.43
N LEU A 122 -14.81 4.17 -8.46
CA LEU A 122 -13.99 2.97 -8.69
C LEU A 122 -12.54 3.31 -9.01
N VAL A 123 -12.28 4.34 -9.82
CA VAL A 123 -10.91 4.82 -10.11
C VAL A 123 -10.23 5.34 -8.84
N VAL A 124 -10.95 6.07 -7.98
CA VAL A 124 -10.43 6.55 -6.70
C VAL A 124 -10.16 5.38 -5.75
N ALA A 125 -11.07 4.41 -5.68
CA ALA A 125 -10.88 3.20 -4.89
C ALA A 125 -9.62 2.44 -5.33
N PHE A 126 -9.43 2.28 -6.65
CA PHE A 126 -8.20 1.69 -7.22
C PHE A 126 -6.95 2.44 -6.75
N ALA A 127 -6.90 3.77 -6.93
CA ALA A 127 -5.74 4.58 -6.56
C ALA A 127 -5.39 4.49 -5.05
N ILE A 128 -6.41 4.50 -4.18
CA ILE A 128 -6.21 4.41 -2.72
C ILE A 128 -5.79 3.00 -2.31
N SER A 129 -6.40 1.97 -2.90
CA SER A 129 -6.10 0.57 -2.57
C SER A 129 -4.62 0.21 -2.84
N GLY A 130 -4.02 0.77 -3.90
CA GLY A 130 -2.60 0.61 -4.19
C GLY A 130 -1.68 1.12 -3.07
N LEU A 131 -2.07 2.18 -2.36
CA LEU A 131 -1.27 2.74 -1.26
C LEU A 131 -1.10 1.77 -0.08
N ARG A 132 -2.07 0.85 0.14
CA ARG A 132 -1.96 -0.19 1.16
C ARG A 132 -0.72 -1.06 0.91
N GLN A 133 -0.41 -1.32 -0.35
CA GLN A 133 0.71 -2.19 -0.69
C GLN A 133 2.04 -1.57 -0.29
N GLN A 134 2.14 -0.24 -0.14
CA GLN A 134 3.36 0.46 0.26
C GLN A 134 3.71 0.32 1.75
N ILE A 135 2.87 -0.32 2.57
CA ILE A 135 3.17 -0.60 3.98
C ILE A 135 4.19 -1.75 4.08
N SER A 136 5.48 -1.43 4.03
CA SER A 136 6.59 -2.36 4.28
C SER A 136 7.61 -1.72 5.21
N PHE A 137 8.31 -2.55 5.96
CA PHE A 137 9.45 -2.16 6.80
C PHE A 137 10.71 -1.97 5.97
N GLY A 138 10.89 -2.70 4.87
CA GLY A 138 12.12 -2.64 4.09
C GLY A 138 12.13 -1.44 3.15
N LYS A 139 13.28 -0.76 3.04
CA LYS A 139 13.51 0.18 1.96
C LYS A 139 13.81 -0.61 0.67
N PRO A 140 13.08 -0.42 -0.42
CA PRO A 140 13.48 -0.97 -1.72
C PRO A 140 14.80 -0.36 -2.21
N PHE A 141 15.53 -1.11 -3.03
CA PHE A 141 16.76 -0.62 -3.64
C PHE A 141 16.48 0.51 -4.63
N ASN A 142 17.35 1.52 -4.63
CA ASN A 142 17.28 2.56 -5.64
C ASN A 142 17.62 1.94 -7.02
N PRO A 143 16.81 2.16 -8.06
CA PRO A 143 17.09 1.62 -9.38
C PRO A 143 18.39 2.19 -9.93
N ILE A 144 19.12 1.39 -10.69
CA ILE A 144 20.28 1.86 -11.46
C ILE A 144 19.84 2.53 -12.76
N LEU A 145 20.71 3.36 -13.34
CA LEU A 145 20.44 3.98 -14.63
C LEU A 145 20.26 2.89 -15.71
N GLY A 146 19.10 2.88 -16.36
CA GLY A 146 18.76 1.91 -17.40
C GLY A 146 18.17 0.60 -16.90
N GLU A 147 17.86 0.49 -15.61
CA GLU A 147 17.07 -0.63 -15.07
C GLU A 147 15.64 -0.61 -15.63
N THR A 148 15.08 -1.80 -15.94
CA THR A 148 13.73 -1.98 -16.51
C THR A 148 13.05 -3.21 -15.93
#